data_AF-A0A925XF39-F1
#
_entry.id   AF-A0A925XF39-F1
#
_cell.length_a   1.000
_cell.length_b   1.000
_cell.length_c   1.000
_cell.angle_alpha   90.00
_cell.angle_beta   90.00
_cell.angle_gamma   90.00
#
_symmetry.space_group_name_H-M   'P 1'
#
loop_
_entity.id
_entity.type
_entity.pdbx_description
1 polymer ?
#
loop_
_entity_poly.entity_id
_entity_poly.type
_entity_poly.pdbx_seq_one_letter_code
_entity_poly.pdbx_strand_id
1 'polypeptide(L)'
;MKSEPTRREFVRGLGAGFGAVALGDLLAQSGAAADKPEADLNGGVHHPARVKRVIQLFMNGGASQMDLFDYKPELFKKAGEKFDPGEGQLVEAATSAPGNVLKPPFEFRQQGECGRWVSDQLPHLAKHVDGMAFLMAMQSRTNVHGPGSYLMNTGFILPGFPCLGAWVSYGLGSLTDNLPTFVVLPDARGLPYNQKGNF
;
A
#
# COMPACT_ATOMS: atom_id res chain seq x y z
N MET A 1 -3.84 64.59 17.77
CA MET A 1 -3.11 64.29 16.53
C MET A 1 -2.11 63.18 16.86
N LYS A 2 -2.29 61.94 16.35
CA LYS A 2 -1.28 60.89 16.59
C LYS A 2 -0.04 61.27 15.78
N SER A 3 1.11 61.36 16.44
CA SER A 3 2.39 61.65 15.78
C SER A 3 2.70 60.56 14.75
N GLU A 4 3.21 60.95 13.58
CA GLU A 4 3.62 59.97 12.57
C GLU A 4 4.73 59.08 13.14
N PRO A 5 4.66 57.76 12.90
CA PRO A 5 5.65 56.82 13.42
C PRO A 5 7.02 57.15 12.82
N THR A 6 8.04 57.18 13.66
CA THR A 6 9.42 57.33 13.23
C THR A 6 9.83 56.16 12.34
N ARG A 7 10.80 56.34 11.44
CA ARG A 7 11.35 55.24 10.63
C ARG A 7 11.76 54.02 11.47
N ARG A 8 12.26 54.26 12.69
CA ARG A 8 12.63 53.20 13.66
C ARG A 8 11.40 52.44 14.15
N GLU A 9 10.31 53.13 14.49
CA GLU A 9 9.06 52.50 14.94
C GLU A 9 8.37 51.77 13.80
N PHE A 10 8.42 52.30 12.57
CA PHE A 10 7.90 51.64 11.38
C PHE A 10 8.65 50.32 11.09
N VAL A 11 9.99 50.35 11.07
CA VAL A 11 10.82 49.15 10.87
C VAL A 11 10.65 48.14 12.02
N ARG A 12 10.56 48.62 13.27
CA ARG A 12 10.32 47.77 14.44
C ARG A 12 8.93 47.12 14.39
N GLY A 13 7.90 47.86 13.99
CA GLY A 13 6.55 47.37 13.82
C GLY A 13 6.44 46.30 12.72
N LEU A 14 7.10 46.52 11.57
CA LEU A 14 7.16 45.53 10.49
C LEU A 14 7.91 44.25 10.92
N GLY A 15 9.10 44.39 11.51
CA GLY A 15 9.89 43.23 11.96
C GLY A 15 9.19 42.42 13.05
N ALA A 16 8.55 43.08 14.01
CA ALA A 16 7.77 42.42 15.06
C ALA A 16 6.49 41.78 14.51
N GLY A 17 5.84 42.38 13.51
CA GLY A 17 4.62 41.85 12.89
C GLY A 17 4.87 40.54 12.13
N PHE A 18 5.84 40.52 11.21
CA PHE A 18 6.16 39.30 10.46
C PHE A 18 6.75 38.20 11.35
N GLY A 19 7.59 38.57 12.32
CA GLY A 19 8.12 37.62 13.30
C GLY A 19 7.03 36.99 14.17
N ALA A 20 6.00 37.77 14.55
CA ALA A 20 4.87 37.26 15.32
C ALA A 20 4.00 36.27 14.52
N VAL A 21 3.86 36.45 13.21
CA VAL A 21 3.18 35.48 12.33
C VAL A 21 3.93 34.16 12.29
N ALA A 22 5.26 34.21 12.06
CA ALA A 22 6.09 32.99 12.05
C ALA A 22 6.10 32.29 13.42
N LEU A 23 6.20 33.04 14.52
CA LEU A 23 6.13 32.49 15.86
C LEU A 23 4.75 31.89 16.17
N GLY A 24 3.67 32.53 15.73
CA GLY A 24 2.31 32.04 15.88
C GLY A 24 2.10 30.70 15.16
N ASP A 25 2.62 30.56 13.95
CA ASP A 25 2.60 29.30 13.20
C ASP A 25 3.39 28.19 13.91
N LEU A 26 4.60 28.47 14.39
CA LEU A 26 5.41 27.50 15.16
C LEU A 26 4.74 27.08 16.48
N LEU A 27 4.09 28.01 17.20
CA LEU A 27 3.36 27.70 18.43
C LEU A 27 2.08 26.89 18.16
N ALA A 28 1.41 27.11 17.02
CA ALA A 28 0.28 26.32 16.58
C ALA A 28 0.70 24.90 16.18
N GLN A 29 1.76 24.75 15.39
CA GLN A 29 2.28 23.45 14.94
C GLN A 29 2.85 22.59 16.09
N SER A 30 3.50 23.21 17.06
CA SER A 30 4.06 22.50 18.23
C SER A 30 3.00 22.11 19.28
N GLY A 31 1.75 22.57 19.13
CA GLY A 31 0.70 22.39 20.12
C GLY A 31 0.92 23.17 21.43
N ALA A 32 1.94 24.04 21.49
CA ALA A 32 2.31 24.78 22.69
C ALA A 32 1.28 25.85 23.11
N ALA A 33 0.40 26.25 22.20
CA ALA A 33 -0.68 27.21 22.44
C ALA A 33 -2.06 26.56 22.67
N ALA A 34 -2.16 25.22 22.67
CA ALA A 34 -3.44 24.52 22.77
C ALA A 34 -3.79 24.20 24.25
N ASP A 35 -4.88 24.79 24.76
CA ASP A 35 -5.43 24.47 26.10
C ASP A 35 -6.04 23.05 26.16
N LYS A 36 -6.40 22.49 25.01
CA LYS A 36 -6.82 21.09 24.82
C LYS A 36 -6.41 20.62 23.42
N PRO A 37 -5.95 19.38 23.23
CA PRO A 37 -5.83 18.83 21.88
C PRO A 37 -7.23 18.80 21.27
N GLU A 38 -7.46 19.52 20.17
CA GLU A 38 -8.69 19.39 19.41
C GLU A 38 -8.82 17.94 18.95
N ALA A 39 -9.81 17.24 19.51
CA ALA A 39 -10.24 15.96 19.03
C ALA A 39 -11.06 16.19 17.77
N ASP A 40 -10.40 16.27 16.62
CA ASP A 40 -11.08 15.92 15.37
C ASP A 40 -10.17 15.28 14.33
N LEU A 41 -8.85 15.49 14.39
CA LEU A 41 -7.87 14.69 13.65
C LEU A 41 -6.60 14.63 14.48
N ASN A 42 -6.23 13.47 15.04
CA ASN A 42 -5.09 13.29 15.96
C ASN A 42 -3.73 13.66 15.30
N GLY A 43 -3.41 14.95 15.16
CA GLY A 43 -2.31 15.40 14.30
C GLY A 43 -2.60 15.24 12.80
N GLY A 44 -3.87 15.36 12.38
CA GLY A 44 -4.27 15.29 10.97
C GLY A 44 -4.74 13.92 10.47
N VAL A 45 -4.80 12.90 11.32
CA VAL A 45 -5.30 11.55 10.98
C VAL A 45 -6.64 11.22 11.64
N HIS A 46 -7.53 10.54 10.89
CA HIS A 46 -8.84 10.09 11.39
C HIS A 46 -8.75 9.13 12.59
N HIS A 47 -7.67 8.35 12.68
CA HIS A 47 -7.40 7.42 13.78
C HIS A 47 -5.94 7.52 14.22
N PRO A 48 -5.64 7.37 15.53
CA PRO A 48 -4.26 7.36 15.97
C PRO A 48 -3.55 6.14 15.38
N ALA A 49 -2.38 6.36 14.78
CA ALA A 49 -1.58 5.30 14.20
C ALA A 49 -1.13 4.30 15.28
N ARG A 50 -1.51 3.02 15.11
CA ARG A 50 -1.11 1.94 16.03
C ARG A 50 0.24 1.30 15.69
N VAL A 51 0.77 1.60 14.50
CA VAL A 51 2.03 1.05 13.99
C VAL A 51 2.93 2.19 13.54
N LYS A 52 4.25 1.99 13.62
CA LYS A 52 5.24 3.00 13.21
C LYS A 52 5.69 2.85 11.77
N ARG A 53 5.63 1.62 11.23
CA ARG A 53 6.21 1.26 9.93
C ARG A 53 5.38 0.16 9.29
N VAL A 54 5.24 0.23 7.97
CA VAL A 54 4.62 -0.81 7.14
C VAL A 54 5.64 -1.20 6.08
N ILE A 55 5.89 -2.50 5.94
CA ILE A 55 6.73 -3.06 4.88
C ILE A 55 5.81 -3.85 3.96
N GLN A 56 5.65 -3.37 2.72
CA GLN A 56 4.90 -4.06 1.68
C GLN A 56 5.89 -4.66 0.69
N LEU A 57 5.73 -5.96 0.40
CA LEU A 57 6.48 -6.64 -0.65
C LEU A 57 5.51 -7.00 -1.77
N PHE A 58 5.61 -6.32 -2.92
CA PHE A 58 4.89 -6.69 -4.14
C PHE A 58 5.87 -7.35 -5.11
N MET A 59 5.74 -8.67 -5.28
CA MET A 59 6.64 -9.47 -6.10
C MET A 59 6.05 -9.65 -7.49
N ASN A 60 6.37 -8.74 -8.42
CA ASN A 60 5.96 -8.88 -9.82
C ASN A 60 6.61 -10.12 -10.44
N GLY A 61 5.80 -11.02 -11.01
CA GLY A 61 6.26 -12.34 -11.46
C GLY A 61 6.69 -13.27 -10.32
N GLY A 62 6.30 -12.95 -9.08
CA GLY A 62 6.57 -13.78 -7.90
C GLY A 62 5.79 -15.09 -7.90
N ALA A 63 5.99 -15.88 -6.86
CA ALA A 63 5.33 -17.16 -6.69
C ALA A 63 3.80 -17.02 -6.66
N SER A 64 3.11 -17.93 -7.35
CA SER A 64 1.65 -18.00 -7.41
C SER A 64 1.07 -18.25 -6.01
N GLN A 65 0.00 -17.55 -5.65
CA GLN A 65 -0.67 -17.75 -4.37
C GLN A 65 -1.20 -19.19 -4.20
N MET A 66 -1.60 -19.83 -5.31
CA MET A 66 -2.10 -21.20 -5.35
C MET A 66 -1.00 -22.25 -5.18
N ASP A 67 0.26 -21.83 -5.32
CA ASP A 67 1.45 -22.65 -5.09
C ASP A 67 2.03 -22.48 -3.68
N LEU A 68 1.51 -21.53 -2.89
CA LEU A 68 2.05 -21.19 -1.56
C LEU A 68 1.06 -21.47 -0.42
N PHE A 69 -0.01 -20.68 -0.33
CA PHE A 69 -0.92 -20.69 0.82
C PHE A 69 -2.38 -20.94 0.43
N ASP A 70 -2.73 -20.82 -0.85
CA ASP A 70 -4.13 -20.88 -1.32
C ASP A 70 -4.44 -22.25 -1.93
N TYR A 71 -4.68 -23.24 -1.08
CA TYR A 71 -5.07 -24.58 -1.55
C TYR A 71 -6.42 -24.52 -2.27
N LYS A 72 -6.43 -24.84 -3.56
CA LYS A 72 -7.62 -24.90 -4.42
C LYS A 72 -7.89 -26.35 -4.85
N PRO A 73 -8.76 -27.11 -4.15
CA PRO A 73 -9.06 -28.51 -4.48
C PRO A 73 -9.49 -28.73 -5.94
N GLU A 74 -10.22 -27.78 -6.52
CA GLU A 74 -10.72 -27.87 -7.90
C GLU A 74 -9.59 -27.87 -8.94
N LEU A 75 -8.44 -27.23 -8.66
CA LEU A 75 -7.29 -27.30 -9.58
C LEU A 75 -6.71 -28.70 -9.65
N PHE A 76 -6.75 -29.46 -8.55
CA PHE A 76 -6.29 -30.85 -8.53
C PHE A 76 -7.26 -31.77 -9.25
N LYS A 77 -8.57 -31.57 -9.05
CA LYS A 77 -9.62 -32.37 -9.71
C LYS A 77 -9.61 -32.20 -11.22
N LYS A 78 -9.49 -30.95 -11.69
CA LYS A 78 -9.56 -30.60 -13.11
C LYS A 78 -8.20 -30.62 -13.80
N ALA A 79 -7.15 -31.09 -13.13
CA ALA A 79 -5.79 -31.05 -13.66
C ALA A 79 -5.70 -31.75 -15.01
N GLY A 80 -5.21 -31.05 -16.04
CA GLY A 80 -5.10 -31.57 -17.40
C GLY A 80 -6.38 -31.45 -18.24
N GLU A 81 -7.51 -31.06 -17.67
CA GLU A 81 -8.72 -30.74 -18.42
C GLU A 81 -8.57 -29.39 -19.13
N LYS A 82 -9.29 -29.18 -20.23
CA LYS A 82 -9.31 -27.88 -20.91
C LYS A 82 -9.87 -26.82 -19.97
N PHE A 83 -9.19 -25.69 -19.85
CA PHE A 83 -9.68 -24.59 -19.04
C PHE A 83 -11.00 -24.03 -19.62
N ASP A 84 -12.01 -23.93 -18.76
CA ASP A 84 -13.32 -23.36 -19.07
C ASP A 84 -13.65 -22.28 -18.03
N PRO A 85 -13.68 -20.99 -18.42
CA PRO A 85 -14.04 -19.89 -17.52
C PRO A 85 -15.55 -19.83 -17.22
N GLY A 86 -16.36 -20.67 -17.84
CA GLY A 86 -17.83 -20.63 -17.75
C GLY A 86 -18.46 -19.71 -18.79
N GLU A 87 -19.76 -19.87 -18.99
CA GLU A 87 -20.51 -19.15 -20.02
C GLU A 87 -20.41 -17.62 -19.86
N GLY A 88 -20.04 -16.95 -20.96
CA GLY A 88 -19.97 -15.48 -21.02
C GLY A 88 -18.73 -14.85 -20.36
N GLN A 89 -17.83 -15.63 -19.75
CA GLN A 89 -16.57 -15.11 -19.22
C GLN A 89 -15.47 -15.12 -20.27
N LEU A 90 -14.95 -13.94 -20.60
CA LEU A 90 -13.78 -13.79 -21.44
C LEU A 90 -12.52 -13.81 -20.58
N VAL A 91 -11.56 -14.64 -20.97
CA VAL A 91 -10.20 -14.58 -20.41
C VAL A 91 -9.35 -13.76 -21.34
N GLU A 92 -8.89 -12.60 -20.87
CA GLU A 92 -8.01 -11.73 -21.64
C GLU A 92 -6.61 -12.35 -21.66
N ALA A 93 -6.31 -13.11 -22.69
CA ALA A 93 -5.00 -13.69 -22.87
C ALA A 93 -4.30 -12.93 -23.99
N ALA A 94 -3.40 -12.03 -23.61
CA ALA A 94 -2.72 -11.10 -24.52
C ALA A 94 -1.87 -11.80 -25.61
N THR A 95 -1.54 -13.08 -25.40
CA THR A 95 -0.57 -13.80 -26.24
C THR A 95 -1.03 -15.17 -26.74
N SER A 96 -2.14 -15.74 -26.23
CA SER A 96 -2.59 -17.10 -26.61
C SER A 96 -4.00 -17.41 -26.15
N ALA A 97 -4.55 -18.57 -26.52
CA ALA A 97 -5.72 -19.13 -25.83
C ALA A 97 -5.29 -19.78 -24.49
N PRO A 98 -6.15 -19.81 -23.46
CA PRO A 98 -5.91 -20.61 -22.26
C PRO A 98 -5.72 -22.09 -22.60
N GLY A 99 -4.68 -22.70 -22.02
CA GLY A 99 -4.41 -24.13 -22.16
C GLY A 99 -5.25 -24.98 -21.22
N ASN A 100 -4.71 -26.14 -20.81
CA ASN A 100 -5.34 -26.99 -19.82
C ASN A 100 -5.10 -26.45 -18.40
N VAL A 101 -6.01 -26.78 -17.48
CA VAL A 101 -5.88 -26.46 -16.06
C VAL A 101 -4.62 -27.11 -15.49
N LEU A 102 -3.75 -26.30 -14.90
CA LEU A 102 -2.55 -26.77 -14.21
C LEU A 102 -2.81 -26.80 -12.70
N LYS A 103 -2.62 -27.96 -12.08
CA LYS A 103 -2.56 -28.05 -10.61
C LYS A 103 -1.20 -27.55 -10.11
N PRO A 104 -1.13 -27.00 -8.88
CA PRO A 104 0.15 -26.75 -8.23
C PRO A 104 1.04 -28.01 -8.28
N PRO A 105 2.34 -27.88 -8.62
CA PRO A 105 3.27 -29.00 -8.67
C PRO A 105 3.80 -29.39 -7.27
N PHE A 106 3.26 -28.80 -6.21
CA PHE A 106 3.73 -28.92 -4.84
C PHE A 106 2.72 -29.65 -3.95
N GLU A 107 3.22 -30.32 -2.92
CA GLU A 107 2.38 -30.96 -1.92
C GLU A 107 1.93 -29.95 -0.87
N PHE A 108 0.68 -30.08 -0.43
CA PHE A 108 0.06 -29.19 0.55
C PHE A 108 -0.27 -29.93 1.83
N ARG A 109 -0.05 -29.26 2.97
CA ARG A 109 -0.43 -29.78 4.30
C ARG A 109 -1.03 -28.66 5.14
N GLN A 110 -1.96 -29.01 6.02
CA GLN A 110 -2.42 -28.10 7.05
C GLN A 110 -1.35 -27.96 8.13
N GLN A 111 -1.02 -26.73 8.49
CA GLN A 111 0.05 -26.37 9.42
C GLN A 111 -0.50 -25.50 10.55
N GLY A 112 0.15 -25.58 11.71
CA GLY A 112 -0.23 -24.84 12.91
C GLY A 112 -1.58 -25.26 13.49
N GLU A 113 -1.97 -24.58 14.57
CA GLU A 113 -3.28 -24.75 15.21
C GLU A 113 -4.40 -24.15 14.36
N CYS A 114 -4.10 -23.12 13.57
CA CYS A 114 -5.05 -22.51 12.63
C CYS A 114 -5.38 -23.40 11.43
N GLY A 115 -4.66 -24.52 11.23
CA GLY A 115 -4.89 -25.46 10.15
C GLY A 115 -4.69 -24.87 8.76
N ARG A 116 -3.81 -23.85 8.64
CA ARG A 116 -3.57 -23.16 7.37
C ARG A 116 -2.91 -24.11 6.38
N TRP A 117 -3.46 -24.18 5.16
CA TRP A 117 -2.81 -24.89 4.06
C TRP A 117 -1.53 -24.16 3.64
N VAL A 118 -0.42 -24.89 3.59
CA VAL A 118 0.88 -24.40 3.13
C VAL A 118 1.53 -25.46 2.24
N SER A 119 2.16 -25.02 1.15
CA SER A 119 2.96 -25.91 0.31
C SER A 119 4.30 -26.28 0.95
N ASP A 120 4.87 -27.39 0.52
CA ASP A 120 6.19 -27.86 0.94
C ASP A 120 7.36 -26.93 0.54
N GLN A 121 7.11 -25.90 -0.27
CA GLN A 121 8.09 -24.88 -0.66
C GLN A 121 8.39 -23.87 0.46
N LEU A 122 7.55 -23.81 1.50
CA LEU A 122 7.67 -22.86 2.60
C LEU A 122 7.87 -23.55 3.97
N PRO A 123 8.81 -24.51 4.10
CA PRO A 123 8.90 -25.37 5.29
C PRO A 123 9.26 -24.60 6.57
N HIS A 124 9.97 -23.48 6.43
CA HIS A 124 10.32 -22.61 7.56
C HIS A 124 9.18 -21.68 7.93
N LEU A 125 8.49 -21.11 6.93
CA LEU A 125 7.39 -20.17 7.16
C LEU A 125 6.13 -20.88 7.67
N ALA A 126 5.94 -22.14 7.28
CA ALA A 126 4.92 -23.04 7.80
C ALA A 126 4.93 -23.14 9.34
N LYS A 127 6.10 -22.99 9.99
CA LYS A 127 6.24 -23.04 11.46
C LYS A 127 5.69 -21.81 12.17
N HIS A 128 5.33 -20.76 11.43
CA HIS A 128 4.93 -19.47 11.97
C HIS A 128 3.51 -19.07 11.59
N VAL A 129 2.72 -19.98 11.01
CA VAL A 129 1.38 -19.68 10.46
C VAL A 129 0.38 -19.16 11.47
N ASP A 130 0.47 -19.60 12.72
CA ASP A 130 -0.43 -19.14 13.79
C ASP A 130 -0.18 -17.68 14.19
N GLY A 131 1.00 -17.14 13.87
CA GLY A 131 1.34 -15.72 14.06
C GLY A 131 1.07 -14.85 12.84
N MET A 132 0.53 -15.42 11.75
CA MET A 132 0.29 -14.71 10.49
C MET A 132 -1.21 -14.48 10.28
N ALA A 133 -1.53 -13.32 9.71
CA ALA A 133 -2.88 -13.03 9.22
C ALA A 133 -2.93 -13.24 7.70
N PHE A 134 -3.96 -13.94 7.23
CA PHE A 134 -4.16 -14.23 5.82
C PHE A 134 -5.43 -13.53 5.31
N LEU A 135 -5.29 -12.68 4.30
CA LEU A 135 -6.41 -12.07 3.60
C LEU A 135 -6.67 -12.79 2.27
N MET A 136 -7.51 -13.84 2.31
CA MET A 136 -7.79 -14.70 1.16
C MET A 136 -9.02 -14.28 0.35
N ALA A 137 -9.66 -13.18 0.72
CA ALA A 137 -10.90 -12.70 0.09
C ALA A 137 -10.64 -11.78 -1.12
N MET A 138 -9.38 -11.57 -1.51
CA MET A 138 -9.04 -10.70 -2.63
C MET A 138 -9.41 -11.34 -3.96
N GLN A 139 -10.06 -10.56 -4.83
CA GLN A 139 -10.37 -10.95 -6.20
C GLN A 139 -9.85 -9.89 -7.16
N SER A 140 -9.46 -10.31 -8.36
CA SER A 140 -9.07 -9.43 -9.45
C SER A 140 -10.16 -9.37 -10.50
N ARG A 141 -10.31 -8.21 -11.14
CA ARG A 141 -11.20 -8.01 -12.30
C ARG A 141 -10.48 -8.22 -13.64
N THR A 142 -9.20 -8.56 -13.58
CA THR A 142 -8.33 -8.73 -14.75
C THR A 142 -7.34 -9.85 -14.48
N ASN A 143 -7.05 -10.63 -15.50
CA ASN A 143 -6.00 -11.65 -15.50
C ASN A 143 -4.72 -11.16 -16.21
N VAL A 144 -4.70 -9.89 -16.67
CA VAL A 144 -3.53 -9.29 -17.33
C VAL A 144 -2.63 -8.66 -16.27
N HIS A 145 -1.35 -9.02 -16.27
CA HIS A 145 -0.37 -8.58 -15.26
C HIS A 145 -0.26 -7.05 -15.16
N GLY A 146 -0.45 -6.34 -16.29
CA GLY A 146 -0.33 -4.89 -16.36
C GLY A 146 -1.38 -4.18 -15.50
N PRO A 147 -2.66 -4.24 -15.91
CA PRO A 147 -3.79 -3.75 -15.13
C PRO A 147 -3.91 -4.37 -13.73
N GLY A 148 -3.53 -5.65 -13.56
CA GLY A 148 -3.52 -6.32 -12.26
C GLY A 148 -2.54 -5.69 -11.27
N SER A 149 -1.39 -5.21 -11.75
CA SER A 149 -0.43 -4.50 -10.90
C SER A 149 -0.94 -3.13 -10.46
N TYR A 150 -1.70 -2.42 -11.30
CA TYR A 150 -2.37 -1.19 -10.89
C TYR A 150 -3.43 -1.51 -9.83
N LEU A 151 -4.25 -2.53 -10.08
CA LEU A 151 -5.30 -2.94 -9.15
C LEU A 151 -4.75 -3.29 -7.76
N MET A 152 -3.62 -4.00 -7.69
CA MET A 152 -2.97 -4.34 -6.41
C MET A 152 -2.45 -3.10 -5.67
N ASN A 153 -1.88 -2.14 -6.39
CA ASN A 153 -1.27 -0.96 -5.76
C ASN A 153 -2.27 0.16 -5.47
N THR A 154 -3.29 0.35 -6.31
CA THR A 154 -4.18 1.52 -6.25
C THR A 154 -5.65 1.16 -6.03
N GLY A 155 -6.05 -0.10 -6.21
CA GLY A 155 -7.45 -0.52 -6.23
C GLY A 155 -8.16 -0.27 -7.56
N PHE A 156 -7.48 0.24 -8.58
CA PHE A 156 -8.04 0.53 -9.90
C PHE A 156 -7.22 -0.14 -11.01
N ILE A 157 -7.89 -0.61 -12.07
CA ILE A 157 -7.22 -1.20 -13.26
C ILE A 157 -6.62 -0.14 -14.19
N LEU A 158 -6.92 1.14 -13.97
CA LEU A 158 -6.39 2.28 -14.72
C LEU A 158 -5.32 3.00 -13.88
N PRO A 159 -4.31 3.61 -14.51
CA PRO A 159 -3.30 4.39 -13.81
C PRO A 159 -3.88 5.73 -13.33
N GLY A 160 -3.14 6.42 -12.45
CA GLY A 160 -3.46 7.79 -11.99
C GLY A 160 -4.18 7.88 -10.65
N PHE A 161 -4.28 6.78 -9.90
CA PHE A 161 -4.89 6.74 -8.57
C PHE A 161 -3.81 6.61 -7.47
N PRO A 162 -4.07 7.12 -6.26
CA PRO A 162 -3.13 6.98 -5.13
C PRO A 162 -2.80 5.51 -4.85
N CYS A 163 -1.51 5.18 -4.82
CA CYS A 163 -1.03 3.84 -4.49
C CYS A 163 -1.09 3.56 -2.97
N LEU A 164 -0.88 2.31 -2.57
CA LEU A 164 -0.92 1.88 -1.17
C LEU A 164 0.06 2.70 -0.32
N GLY A 165 1.22 3.06 -0.86
CA GLY A 165 2.20 3.91 -0.17
C GLY A 165 1.65 5.31 0.17
N ALA A 166 0.86 5.90 -0.72
CA ALA A 166 0.18 7.17 -0.46
C ALA A 166 -0.88 7.02 0.63
N TRP A 167 -1.67 5.95 0.61
CA TRP A 167 -2.65 5.64 1.65
C TRP A 167 -2.01 5.35 3.02
N VAL A 168 -0.89 4.63 3.04
CA VAL A 168 -0.10 4.39 4.25
C VAL A 168 0.44 5.69 4.80
N SER A 169 0.97 6.57 3.95
CA SER A 169 1.47 7.89 4.35
C SER A 169 0.36 8.77 4.91
N TYR A 170 -0.82 8.73 4.29
CA TYR A 170 -2.01 9.43 4.79
C TYR A 170 -2.44 8.88 6.16
N GLY A 171 -2.50 7.54 6.32
CA GLY A 171 -2.96 6.91 7.56
C GLY A 171 -1.97 6.97 8.72
N LEU A 172 -0.67 7.02 8.45
CA LEU A 172 0.38 7.15 9.48
C LEU A 172 0.75 8.61 9.77
N GLY A 173 0.36 9.54 8.91
CA GLY A 173 0.78 10.94 8.96
C GLY A 173 2.21 11.14 8.47
N SER A 174 2.70 12.37 8.59
CA SER A 174 4.08 12.70 8.22
C SER A 174 5.02 12.59 9.43
N LEU A 175 6.22 12.04 9.20
CA LEU A 175 7.32 12.06 10.18
C LEU A 175 8.16 13.35 10.07
N THR A 176 8.07 14.09 8.96
CA THR A 176 8.86 15.30 8.69
C THR A 176 8.17 16.17 7.64
N ASP A 177 8.21 17.49 7.79
CA ASP A 177 7.68 18.43 6.80
C ASP A 177 8.65 18.70 5.64
N ASN A 178 9.91 18.27 5.80
CA ASN A 178 11.01 18.63 4.90
C ASN A 178 11.32 17.56 3.85
N LEU A 179 10.73 16.36 3.95
CA LEU A 179 10.95 15.26 3.00
C LEU A 179 9.62 14.58 2.64
N PRO A 180 9.51 13.98 1.44
CA PRO A 180 8.33 13.20 1.08
C PRO A 180 8.14 12.02 2.05
N THR A 181 6.91 11.85 2.55
CA THR A 181 6.53 10.72 3.42
C THR A 181 6.62 9.36 2.71
N PHE A 182 6.50 9.36 1.38
CA PHE A 182 6.61 8.19 0.52
C PHE A 182 7.58 8.47 -0.63
N VAL A 183 8.51 7.54 -0.85
CA VAL A 183 9.46 7.59 -1.95
C VAL A 183 9.50 6.22 -2.61
N VAL A 184 9.43 6.21 -3.93
CA VAL A 184 9.66 5.01 -4.75
C VAL A 184 11.09 5.08 -5.27
N LEU A 185 11.91 4.11 -4.88
CA LEU A 185 13.28 3.99 -5.36
C LEU A 185 13.32 3.00 -6.53
N PRO A 186 13.73 3.42 -7.73
CA PRO A 186 13.92 2.49 -8.84
C PRO A 186 15.14 1.60 -8.58
N ASP A 187 15.08 0.36 -9.06
CA ASP A 187 16.27 -0.48 -9.15
C ASP A 187 17.16 0.02 -10.30
N ALA A 188 18.46 0.11 -10.06
CA ALA A 188 19.44 0.55 -11.07
C ALA A 188 19.47 -0.37 -12.31
N ARG A 189 19.01 -1.62 -12.17
CA ARG A 189 18.90 -2.61 -13.26
C ARG A 189 17.69 -2.37 -14.18
N GLY A 190 16.80 -1.44 -13.81
CA GLY A 190 15.62 -1.09 -14.59
C GLY A 190 14.34 -1.11 -13.77
N LEU A 191 13.28 -0.54 -14.32
CA LEU A 191 11.96 -0.55 -13.70
C LEU A 191 11.26 -1.91 -13.90
N PRO A 192 10.24 -2.23 -13.10
CA PRO A 192 9.39 -3.40 -13.32
C PRO A 192 8.75 -3.38 -14.73
N TYR A 193 8.18 -4.50 -15.18
CA TYR A 193 7.55 -4.63 -16.50
C TYR A 193 6.62 -3.44 -16.87
N ASN A 194 5.82 -2.94 -15.93
CA ASN A 194 4.91 -1.79 -16.11
C ASN A 194 5.58 -0.41 -15.96
N GLN A 195 6.90 -0.34 -15.93
CA GLN A 195 7.69 0.87 -15.79
C GLN A 195 7.22 1.70 -14.58
N LYS A 196 6.71 2.91 -14.83
CA LYS A 196 6.23 3.84 -13.81
C LYS A 196 4.79 3.63 -13.39
N GLY A 197 4.01 2.81 -14.11
CA GLY A 197 2.55 2.78 -13.90
C GLY A 197 2.13 2.17 -12.56
N ASN A 198 2.98 1.34 -11.94
CA ASN A 198 2.67 0.67 -10.68
C ASN A 198 2.77 1.57 -9.44
N PHE A 199 3.15 2.84 -9.62
CA PHE A 199 3.61 3.73 -8.56
C PHE A 199 2.88 5.07 -8.60
#